data_AF-A0A436CW90-F1
#
_entry.id   AF-A0A436CW90-F1
#
_cell.length_a   1.000
_cell.length_b   1.000
_cell.length_c   1.000
_cell.angle_alpha   90.00
_cell.angle_beta   90.00
_cell.angle_gamma   90.00
#
_symmetry.space_group_name_H-M   'P 1'
#
loop_
_entity.id
_entity.type
_entity.pdbx_description
1 polymer ?
#
loop_
_entity_poly.entity_id
_entity_poly.type
_entity_poly.pdbx_seq_one_letter_code
_entity_poly.pdbx_strand_id
1 'polypeptide(L)'
;MHPLQFLKDFVEPSVAEWAAQDLSVRHAIIALGEIDNLAEHFIRHTNPIAQKVSLERDSLGSAVPALAIARDIHDTHKHGALGRKTATITRGQKPTKAQRGGGFSAETFSSGFDIGEPALVVTEDDQTRQFLDDVIGEAMRYWRAEIAKLPV
;
A
#
# COMPACT_ATOMS: atom_id res chain seq x y z
N MET A 1 -12.83 -18.63 0.20
CA MET A 1 -11.53 -18.75 0.87
C MET A 1 -11.58 -17.91 2.14
N HIS A 2 -11.11 -18.44 3.27
CA HIS A 2 -11.05 -17.71 4.55
C HIS A 2 -9.97 -16.60 4.48
N PRO A 3 -10.17 -15.41 5.08
CA PRO A 3 -9.19 -14.32 5.02
C PRO A 3 -7.79 -14.70 5.51
N LEU A 4 -7.69 -15.48 6.59
CA LEU A 4 -6.41 -16.00 7.09
C LEU A 4 -5.68 -16.88 6.05
N GLN A 5 -6.42 -17.66 5.27
CA GLN A 5 -5.82 -18.49 4.22
C GLN A 5 -5.31 -17.61 3.08
N PHE A 6 -6.10 -16.62 2.66
CA PHE A 6 -5.68 -15.67 1.62
C PHE A 6 -4.43 -14.86 2.03
N LEU A 7 -4.39 -14.40 3.28
CA LEU A 7 -3.23 -13.72 3.86
C LEU A 7 -1.96 -14.57 3.72
N LYS A 8 -2.03 -15.86 4.11
CA LYS A 8 -0.87 -16.76 4.10
C LYS A 8 -0.44 -17.21 2.70
N ASP A 9 -1.41 -17.44 1.82
CA ASP A 9 -1.14 -18.03 0.49
C ASP A 9 -0.72 -16.99 -0.55
N PHE A 10 -1.16 -15.74 -0.41
CA PHE A 10 -0.98 -14.71 -1.45
C PHE A 10 -0.31 -13.44 -0.93
N VAL A 11 -0.81 -12.90 0.19
CA VAL A 11 -0.36 -11.58 0.67
C VAL A 11 1.03 -11.65 1.29
N GLU A 12 1.25 -12.54 2.26
CA GLU A 12 2.54 -12.68 2.93
C GLU A 12 3.68 -13.08 1.97
N PRO A 13 3.48 -14.02 1.03
CA PRO A 13 4.48 -14.29 0.00
C PRO A 13 4.80 -13.07 -0.87
N SER A 14 3.77 -12.34 -1.34
CA SER A 14 3.99 -11.15 -2.18
C SER A 14 4.74 -10.03 -1.45
N VAL A 15 4.44 -9.83 -0.16
CA VAL A 15 5.16 -8.87 0.69
C VAL A 15 6.60 -9.33 0.94
N ALA A 16 6.83 -10.63 1.14
CA ALA A 16 8.17 -11.17 1.33
C ALA A 16 9.03 -11.07 0.06
N GLU A 17 8.44 -11.33 -1.11
CA GLU A 17 9.10 -11.14 -2.41
C GLU A 17 9.48 -9.68 -2.64
N TRP A 18 8.58 -8.75 -2.32
CA TRP A 18 8.90 -7.33 -2.36
C TRP A 18 9.99 -6.97 -1.36
N ALA A 19 9.96 -7.46 -0.12
CA ALA A 19 11.00 -7.16 0.87
C ALA A 19 12.40 -7.65 0.45
N ALA A 20 12.48 -8.75 -0.32
CA ALA A 20 13.74 -9.22 -0.91
C ALA A 20 14.25 -8.33 -2.07
N GLN A 21 13.38 -7.49 -2.65
CA GLN A 21 13.66 -6.59 -3.76
C GLN A 21 12.93 -5.25 -3.56
N ASP A 22 13.20 -4.60 -2.43
CA ASP A 22 12.44 -3.44 -1.91
C ASP A 22 12.40 -2.23 -2.86
N LEU A 23 13.39 -2.09 -3.74
CA LEU A 23 13.43 -1.08 -4.81
C LEU A 23 12.73 -1.47 -6.11
N SER A 24 12.08 -2.64 -6.16
CA SER A 24 11.36 -3.13 -7.33
C SER A 24 9.92 -2.64 -7.36
N VAL A 25 9.64 -1.66 -8.22
CA VAL A 25 8.29 -1.10 -8.43
C VAL A 25 7.28 -2.20 -8.77
N ARG A 26 7.68 -3.21 -9.56
CA ARG A 26 6.81 -4.32 -9.93
C ARG A 26 6.37 -5.12 -8.70
N HIS A 27 7.32 -5.58 -7.87
CA HIS A 27 6.99 -6.38 -6.69
C HIS A 27 6.20 -5.56 -5.67
N ALA A 28 6.49 -4.27 -5.54
CA ALA A 28 5.73 -3.39 -4.67
C ALA A 28 4.25 -3.26 -5.11
N ILE A 29 4.00 -3.07 -6.41
CA ILE A 29 2.63 -3.02 -6.95
C ILE A 29 1.89 -4.34 -6.73
N ILE A 30 2.57 -5.48 -6.91
CA ILE A 30 1.98 -6.80 -6.65
C ILE A 30 1.63 -6.94 -5.16
N ALA A 31 2.56 -6.63 -4.26
CA ALA A 31 2.33 -6.70 -2.82
C ALA A 31 1.14 -5.82 -2.38
N LEU A 32 1.09 -4.57 -2.85
CA LEU A 32 -0.02 -3.65 -2.57
C LEU A 32 -1.34 -4.12 -3.18
N GLY A 33 -1.30 -4.72 -4.38
CA GLY A 33 -2.47 -5.33 -5.02
C GLY A 33 -3.03 -6.49 -4.20
N GLU A 34 -2.19 -7.37 -3.66
CA GLU A 34 -2.66 -8.46 -2.82
C GLU A 34 -3.15 -7.99 -1.44
N ILE A 35 -2.49 -6.98 -0.85
CA ILE A 35 -2.99 -6.31 0.37
C ILE A 35 -4.39 -5.73 0.15
N ASP A 36 -4.62 -5.14 -1.01
CA ASP A 36 -5.91 -4.56 -1.39
C ASP A 36 -6.96 -5.64 -1.70
N ASN A 37 -6.58 -6.73 -2.37
CA ASN A 37 -7.46 -7.89 -2.62
C ASN A 37 -7.92 -8.53 -1.31
N LEU A 38 -7.06 -8.58 -0.29
CA LEU A 38 -7.42 -9.11 1.03
C LEU A 38 -8.60 -8.38 1.66
N ALA A 39 -8.78 -7.08 1.37
CA ALA A 39 -9.93 -6.32 1.85
C ALA A 39 -11.26 -6.94 1.41
N GLU A 40 -11.34 -7.40 0.16
CA GLU A 40 -12.54 -8.07 -0.35
C GLU A 40 -12.80 -9.39 0.37
N HIS A 41 -11.77 -10.21 0.58
CA HIS A 41 -11.90 -11.46 1.33
C HIS A 41 -12.36 -11.22 2.76
N PHE A 42 -11.79 -10.23 3.43
CA PHE A 42 -12.16 -9.85 4.79
C PHE A 42 -13.62 -9.38 4.86
N ILE A 43 -14.01 -8.42 4.02
CA ILE A 43 -15.38 -7.86 4.01
C ILE A 43 -16.41 -8.95 3.71
N ARG A 44 -16.16 -9.82 2.73
CA ARG A 44 -17.10 -10.91 2.40
C ARG A 44 -17.25 -11.92 3.52
N HIS A 45 -16.22 -12.07 4.36
CA HIS A 45 -16.26 -12.95 5.51
C HIS A 45 -16.99 -12.31 6.70
N THR A 46 -16.70 -11.05 7.02
CA THR A 46 -17.28 -10.37 8.20
C THR A 46 -18.66 -9.77 7.95
N ASN A 47 -18.96 -9.38 6.71
CA ASN A 47 -20.24 -8.84 6.28
C ASN A 47 -20.70 -9.52 4.98
N PRO A 48 -21.19 -10.77 5.05
CA PRO A 48 -21.57 -11.54 3.85
C PRO A 48 -22.78 -10.95 3.10
N ILE A 49 -23.57 -10.08 3.74
CA ILE A 49 -24.74 -9.41 3.14
C ILE A 49 -24.39 -8.05 2.51
N ALA A 50 -23.11 -7.64 2.56
CA ALA A 50 -22.68 -6.38 1.96
C ALA A 50 -23.02 -6.33 0.47
N GLN A 51 -23.95 -5.45 0.09
CA GLN A 51 -24.36 -5.30 -1.30
C GLN A 51 -23.27 -4.69 -2.18
N LYS A 52 -22.39 -3.86 -1.60
CA LYS A 52 -21.33 -3.14 -2.31
C LYS A 52 -20.03 -3.15 -1.51
N VAL A 53 -19.17 -4.13 -1.80
CA VAL A 53 -17.82 -4.25 -1.23
C VAL A 53 -17.01 -2.96 -1.41
N SER A 54 -17.22 -2.23 -2.51
CA SER A 54 -16.51 -0.96 -2.77
C SER A 54 -16.76 0.10 -1.69
N LEU A 55 -17.97 0.17 -1.11
CA LEU A 55 -18.30 1.15 -0.07
C LEU A 55 -17.64 0.79 1.25
N GLU A 56 -17.65 -0.50 1.61
CA GLU A 56 -16.94 -1.01 2.78
C GLU A 56 -15.43 -0.74 2.67
N ARG A 57 -14.87 -0.90 1.46
CA ARG A 57 -13.46 -0.56 1.19
C ARG A 57 -13.19 0.94 1.27
N ASP A 58 -14.13 1.80 0.89
CA ASP A 58 -14.01 3.26 1.07
C ASP A 58 -14.03 3.63 2.56
N SER A 59 -14.87 2.99 3.36
CA SER A 59 -14.90 3.17 4.81
C SER A 59 -13.62 2.67 5.48
N LEU A 60 -13.10 1.50 5.09
CA LEU A 60 -11.81 0.99 5.55
C LEU A 60 -10.66 1.93 5.19
N GLY A 61 -10.60 2.40 3.94
CA GLY A 61 -9.57 3.36 3.51
C GLY A 61 -9.63 4.69 4.26
N SER A 62 -10.83 5.12 4.66
CA SER A 62 -11.00 6.33 5.48
C SER A 62 -10.50 6.14 6.92
N ALA A 63 -10.62 4.92 7.47
CA ALA A 63 -10.13 4.57 8.80
C ALA A 63 -8.63 4.23 8.83
N VAL A 64 -8.11 3.70 7.73
CA VAL A 64 -6.73 3.25 7.58
C VAL A 64 -6.17 3.77 6.25
N PRO A 65 -5.55 4.96 6.24
CA PRO A 65 -5.07 5.61 5.01
C PRO A 65 -4.13 4.73 4.17
N ALA A 66 -3.31 3.90 4.81
CA ALA A 66 -2.45 2.95 4.11
C ALA A 66 -3.22 1.98 3.18
N LEU A 67 -4.43 1.56 3.57
CA LEU A 67 -5.29 0.74 2.71
C LEU A 67 -5.88 1.53 1.54
N ALA A 68 -6.18 2.82 1.73
CA ALA A 68 -6.61 3.68 0.63
C ALA A 68 -5.49 3.84 -0.40
N ILE A 69 -4.25 4.09 0.05
CA ILE A 69 -3.08 4.22 -0.83
C ILE A 69 -2.81 2.91 -1.58
N ALA A 70 -2.85 1.77 -0.89
CA ALA A 70 -2.66 0.46 -1.52
C ALA A 70 -3.69 0.22 -2.64
N ARG A 71 -4.96 0.53 -2.36
CA ARG A 71 -6.05 0.46 -3.34
C ARG A 71 -5.85 1.39 -4.51
N ASP A 72 -5.46 2.64 -4.26
CA ASP A 72 -5.28 3.63 -5.30
C ASP A 72 -4.12 3.24 -6.24
N ILE A 73 -3.00 2.75 -5.69
CA ILE A 73 -1.87 2.23 -6.49
C ILE A 73 -2.31 1.03 -7.34
N HIS A 74 -3.03 0.08 -6.74
CA HIS A 74 -3.53 -1.11 -7.44
C HIS A 74 -4.50 -0.74 -8.57
N ASP A 75 -5.54 0.04 -8.27
CA ASP A 75 -6.55 0.48 -9.24
C ASP A 75 -5.89 1.30 -10.34
N THR A 76 -4.96 2.20 -9.99
CA THR A 76 -4.23 3.03 -10.94
C THR A 76 -3.38 2.20 -11.90
N HIS A 77 -2.70 1.18 -11.40
CA HIS A 77 -1.89 0.30 -12.23
C HIS A 77 -2.74 -0.44 -13.27
N LYS A 78 -3.96 -0.83 -12.89
CA LYS A 78 -4.89 -1.61 -13.72
C LYS A 78 -5.73 -0.75 -14.67
N HIS A 79 -6.14 0.43 -14.22
CA HIS A 79 -7.16 1.25 -14.88
C HIS A 79 -6.67 2.63 -15.33
N GLY A 80 -5.49 3.06 -14.91
CA GLY A 80 -4.95 4.39 -15.20
C GLY A 80 -5.52 5.44 -14.24
N ALA A 81 -6.15 6.49 -14.77
CA ALA A 81 -6.69 7.57 -13.93
C ALA A 81 -7.93 7.12 -13.16
N LEU A 82 -8.04 7.54 -11.90
CA LEU A 82 -9.15 7.18 -11.01
C LEU A 82 -10.20 8.29 -10.95
N GLY A 83 -11.47 7.91 -11.09
CA GLY A 83 -12.63 8.82 -10.95
C GLY A 83 -13.33 8.75 -9.60
N ARG A 84 -12.81 7.95 -8.65
CA ARG A 84 -13.42 7.78 -7.32
C ARG A 84 -13.12 8.99 -6.44
N LYS A 85 -14.15 9.52 -5.76
CA LYS A 85 -14.01 10.71 -4.89
C LYS A 85 -13.09 10.52 -3.69
N THR A 86 -12.90 9.28 -3.24
CA THR A 86 -12.05 8.92 -2.10
C THR A 86 -10.61 8.56 -2.52
N ALA A 87 -10.29 8.64 -3.82
CA ALA A 87 -8.93 8.41 -4.27
C ALA A 87 -8.04 9.64 -3.95
N THR A 88 -6.86 9.35 -3.44
CA THR A 88 -5.78 10.29 -3.11
C THR A 88 -4.72 10.37 -4.21
N ILE A 89 -4.69 9.35 -5.08
CA ILE A 89 -3.82 9.27 -6.26
C ILE A 89 -4.72 9.12 -7.49
N THR A 90 -5.12 10.23 -8.12
CA THR A 90 -6.10 10.19 -9.22
C THR A 90 -5.49 10.18 -10.62
N ARG A 91 -4.26 10.67 -10.79
CA ARG A 91 -3.67 10.96 -12.11
C ARG A 91 -2.76 9.87 -12.66
N GLY A 92 -2.81 8.68 -12.07
CA GLY A 92 -2.00 7.59 -12.58
C GLY A 92 -0.58 7.53 -12.00
N GLN A 93 -0.30 8.25 -10.91
CA GLN A 93 1.04 8.30 -10.33
C GLN A 93 1.50 6.89 -9.96
N LYS A 94 2.71 6.55 -10.39
CA LYS A 94 3.34 5.26 -10.10
C LYS A 94 4.38 5.44 -9.01
N PRO A 95 4.69 4.38 -8.25
CA PRO A 95 5.83 4.41 -7.36
C PRO A 95 7.12 4.76 -8.10
N THR A 96 7.91 5.65 -7.51
CA THR A 96 9.19 6.12 -8.04
C THR A 96 10.28 5.90 -7.00
N LYS A 97 11.52 5.77 -7.46
CA LYS A 97 12.68 5.71 -6.56
C LYS A 97 12.97 7.10 -6.01
N ALA A 98 13.24 7.17 -4.72
CA ALA A 98 13.70 8.36 -4.04
C ALA A 98 14.68 8.00 -2.91
N GLN A 99 15.18 9.01 -2.21
CA GLN A 99 15.97 8.83 -0.99
C GLN A 99 15.09 9.11 0.24
N ARG A 100 15.22 8.24 1.25
CA ARG A 100 14.65 8.36 2.59
C ARG A 100 15.77 8.79 3.55
N GLY A 101 15.54 9.89 4.26
CA GLY A 101 16.61 10.55 5.04
C GLY A 101 17.60 11.31 4.12
N GLY A 102 18.34 12.26 4.71
CA GLY A 102 19.24 13.15 3.97
C GLY A 102 18.97 14.62 4.24
N GLY A 103 19.38 15.10 5.42
CA GLY A 103 19.43 16.53 5.70
C GLY A 103 20.78 17.10 5.28
N PHE A 104 20.78 18.19 4.52
CA PHE A 104 22.00 18.98 4.33
C PHE A 104 22.38 19.62 5.67
N SER A 105 23.56 19.30 6.21
CA SER A 105 24.21 20.21 7.16
C SER A 105 24.93 21.30 6.35
N ALA A 106 24.66 22.56 6.66
CA ALA A 106 25.21 23.70 5.92
C ALA A 106 26.75 23.85 6.04
N GLU A 107 27.41 22.98 6.81
CA GLU A 107 28.82 23.10 7.16
C GLU A 107 29.75 22.14 6.41
N THR A 108 29.25 21.26 5.54
CA THR A 108 30.12 20.31 4.82
C THR A 108 29.85 20.34 3.32
N PHE A 109 30.56 21.23 2.62
CA PHE A 109 30.76 21.09 1.18
C PHE A 109 31.59 19.83 0.93
N SER A 110 30.91 18.71 0.63
CA SER A 110 31.54 17.58 -0.06
C SER A 110 30.74 17.24 -1.30
N SER A 111 31.41 17.28 -2.43
CA SER A 111 30.90 16.85 -3.72
C SER A 111 30.61 15.34 -3.67
N GLY A 112 29.34 14.96 -3.86
CA GLY A 112 28.99 13.59 -4.29
C GLY A 112 28.57 12.59 -3.21
N PHE A 113 27.92 13.01 -2.12
CA PHE A 113 27.25 12.06 -1.22
C PHE A 113 25.76 11.96 -1.57
N ASP A 114 25.32 10.79 -2.05
CA ASP A 114 23.94 10.36 -1.97
C ASP A 114 23.62 10.13 -0.48
N ILE A 115 23.19 11.18 0.22
CA ILE A 115 22.81 11.08 1.62
C ILE A 115 21.36 10.58 1.69
N GLY A 116 21.17 9.31 2.03
CA GLY A 116 19.85 8.71 2.26
C GLY A 116 19.77 7.26 1.80
N GLU A 117 18.85 6.50 2.38
CA GLU A 117 18.57 5.13 1.96
C GLU A 117 17.65 5.16 0.73
N PRO A 118 17.97 4.45 -0.36
CA PRO A 118 17.06 4.31 -1.48
C PRO A 118 15.71 3.73 -1.02
N ALA A 119 14.61 4.33 -1.45
CA ALA A 119 13.27 3.90 -1.11
C ALA A 119 12.32 4.09 -2.30
N LEU A 120 11.19 3.40 -2.28
CA LEU A 120 10.09 3.68 -3.19
C LEU A 120 9.09 4.63 -2.55
N VAL A 121 8.64 5.62 -3.31
CA VAL A 121 7.69 6.63 -2.88
C VAL A 121 6.58 6.78 -3.92
N VAL A 122 5.35 7.01 -3.46
CA VAL A 122 4.25 7.51 -4.27
C VAL A 122 3.92 8.93 -3.83
N THR A 123 3.52 9.76 -4.78
CA THR A 123 3.09 11.14 -4.51
C THR A 123 1.58 11.23 -4.72
N GLU A 124 0.87 11.60 -3.66
CA GLU A 124 -0.55 11.91 -3.67
C GLU A 124 -0.83 13.20 -4.44
N ASP A 125 -2.10 13.46 -4.75
CA ASP A 125 -2.51 14.64 -5.51
C ASP A 125 -2.20 15.96 -4.79
N ASP A 126 -2.19 15.95 -3.46
CA ASP A 126 -1.83 17.10 -2.60
C ASP A 126 -0.30 17.30 -2.45
N GLN A 127 0.50 16.52 -3.18
CA GLN A 127 1.97 16.47 -3.13
C GLN A 127 2.54 15.77 -1.89
N THR A 128 1.70 15.18 -1.03
CA THR A 128 2.17 14.33 0.06
C THR A 128 2.92 13.12 -0.49
N ARG A 129 4.06 12.82 0.13
CA ARG A 129 4.92 11.70 -0.28
C ARG A 129 4.76 10.56 0.71
N GLN A 130 4.29 9.43 0.20
CA GLN A 130 4.09 8.20 0.96
C GLN A 130 5.14 7.19 0.55
N PHE A 131 5.97 6.79 1.50
CA PHE A 131 6.95 5.75 1.27
C PHE A 131 6.29 4.38 1.37
N LEU A 132 6.59 3.52 0.41
CA LEU A 132 5.85 2.28 0.23
C LEU A 132 6.08 1.25 1.34
N ASP A 133 7.23 1.29 1.99
CA ASP A 133 7.53 0.44 3.14
C ASP A 133 6.68 0.78 4.36
N ASP A 134 6.41 2.05 4.60
CA ASP A 134 5.50 2.47 5.67
C ASP A 134 4.07 2.06 5.34
N VAL A 135 3.62 2.27 4.10
CA VAL A 135 2.28 1.88 3.63
C VAL A 135 2.07 0.38 3.76
N ILE A 136 2.99 -0.44 3.24
CA ILE A 136 2.93 -1.90 3.31
C ILE A 136 2.99 -2.36 4.78
N GLY A 137 3.91 -1.78 5.57
CA GLY A 137 4.06 -2.11 6.98
C GLY A 137 2.80 -1.82 7.79
N GLU A 138 2.18 -0.66 7.60
CA GLU A 138 0.94 -0.28 8.29
C GLU A 138 -0.24 -1.14 7.88
N ALA A 139 -0.44 -1.33 6.57
CA ALA A 139 -1.50 -2.19 6.05
C ALA A 139 -1.38 -3.63 6.57
N MET A 140 -0.17 -4.19 6.59
CA MET A 140 0.07 -5.54 7.12
C MET A 140 -0.14 -5.64 8.63
N ARG A 141 0.26 -4.62 9.41
CA ARG A 141 -0.04 -4.56 10.84
C ARG A 141 -1.54 -4.56 11.08
N TYR A 142 -2.29 -3.75 10.35
CA TYR A 142 -3.74 -3.69 10.43
C TYR A 142 -4.36 -5.05 10.08
N TRP A 143 -4.00 -5.63 8.94
CA TRP A 143 -4.59 -6.90 8.51
C TRP A 143 -4.34 -8.05 9.48
N ARG A 144 -3.12 -8.16 10.01
CA ARG A 144 -2.79 -9.17 11.03
C ARG A 144 -3.63 -8.99 12.29
N ALA A 145 -3.83 -7.75 12.73
CA ALA A 145 -4.64 -7.46 13.91
C ALA A 145 -6.13 -7.79 13.69
N GLU A 146 -6.70 -7.45 12.53
CA GLU A 146 -8.11 -7.75 12.24
C GLU A 146 -8.36 -9.23 12.01
N ILE A 147 -7.48 -9.92 11.27
CA ILE A 147 -7.64 -11.34 11.00
C ILE A 147 -7.49 -12.18 12.27
N ALA A 148 -6.62 -11.77 13.21
CA ALA A 148 -6.48 -12.43 14.50
C ALA A 148 -7.76 -12.40 15.36
N LYS A 149 -8.71 -11.51 15.06
CA LYS A 149 -10.01 -11.43 15.74
C LYS A 149 -11.06 -12.36 15.14
N LEU A 150 -10.80 -12.93 13.97
CA LEU A 150 -11.75 -13.81 13.30
C LEU A 150 -11.80 -15.19 13.99
N PRO A 151 -13.00 -15.78 14.14
CA PRO A 151 -13.11 -17.16 14.58
C PRO A 151 -12.49 -18.10 13.53
N VAL A 152 -11.82 -19.15 13.99
CA VAL A 152 -11.20 -20.19 13.14
C VAL A 152 -12.27 -21.10 12.53
#